data_AF-A0A935QCR0-F1
#
_entry.id   AF-A0A935QCR0-F1
#
_cell.length_a   1.000
_cell.length_b   1.000
_cell.length_c   1.000
_cell.angle_alpha   90.00
_cell.angle_beta   90.00
_cell.angle_gamma   90.00
#
_symmetry.space_group_name_H-M   'P 1'
#
loop_
_entity.id
_entity.type
_entity.pdbx_description
1 polymer ?
#
loop_
_entity_poly.entity_id
_entity_poly.type
_entity_poly.pdbx_seq_one_letter_code
_entity_poly.pdbx_strand_id
1 'polypeptide(L)'
;MAAILHDRLGYRDAALVPAAFAEDLAMDRALELVDGLAAFARAQGRRFGVKLTNTLVVANERGRLPGAQAYLSGAPLHVLAATLLAELDARLPGRLALAGRPGGDVPVSFSAGVERGNAAEVVALGLSPVTVCSDLLKPGGYGRLSGMLRRLADEMRAAGCADLPAWRARAAAVARDAGHASAAAAYAAHLATAPGAAPYAAGAVRKPLKRSGRPLELFDCTSCHLCVTVCPNDAMIRLARPDGLEDRLTRRWQYLCLADLCNDCGNCATFCPDEGAPHRVKPRLHLAGREAAAADSDYRIARAGGVWTADGARADDLVASLLRDLPLPAEETQTEEPQTEEAP
;
A
#
# COMPACT_ATOMS: atom_id res chain seq x y z
N MET A 1 14.38 -20.48 -0.04
CA MET A 1 13.17 -19.72 0.41
C MET A 1 12.74 -20.08 1.83
N ALA A 2 12.37 -21.32 2.15
CA ALA A 2 11.89 -21.72 3.49
C ALA A 2 12.85 -21.31 4.63
N ALA A 3 14.15 -21.59 4.49
CA ALA A 3 15.15 -21.20 5.48
C ALA A 3 15.22 -19.68 5.73
N ILE A 4 15.00 -18.86 4.71
CA ILE A 4 14.93 -17.39 4.88
C ILE A 4 13.68 -17.02 5.66
N LEU A 5 12.52 -17.54 5.24
CA LEU A 5 11.23 -17.17 5.82
C LEU A 5 11.07 -17.65 7.27
N HIS A 6 11.41 -18.90 7.54
CA HIS A 6 11.14 -19.58 8.81
C HIS A 6 12.28 -19.44 9.80
N ASP A 7 13.52 -19.71 9.38
CA ASP A 7 14.66 -19.77 10.29
C ASP A 7 15.26 -18.39 10.53
N ARG A 8 15.51 -17.63 9.46
CA ARG A 8 16.11 -16.29 9.56
C ARG A 8 15.11 -15.23 10.03
N LEU A 9 13.91 -15.21 9.44
CA LEU A 9 12.92 -14.16 9.70
C LEU A 9 11.86 -14.56 10.75
N GLY A 10 11.75 -15.84 11.11
CA GLY A 10 10.87 -16.29 12.19
C GLY A 10 9.37 -16.39 11.83
N TYR A 11 8.99 -16.37 10.54
CA TYR A 11 7.59 -16.48 10.09
C TYR A 11 7.13 -17.95 10.04
N ARG A 12 7.26 -18.68 11.15
CA ARG A 12 7.00 -20.14 11.22
C ARG A 12 5.54 -20.55 10.97
N ASP A 13 4.63 -19.59 11.06
CA ASP A 13 3.18 -19.73 10.81
C ASP A 13 2.80 -19.41 9.35
N ALA A 14 3.75 -19.06 8.50
CA ALA A 14 3.53 -18.87 7.07
C ALA A 14 3.89 -20.17 6.33
N ALA A 15 2.96 -21.12 6.31
CA ALA A 15 3.15 -22.40 5.63
C ALA A 15 3.20 -22.21 4.12
N LEU A 16 4.29 -22.66 3.49
CA LEU A 16 4.46 -22.67 2.05
C LEU A 16 3.61 -23.79 1.43
N VAL A 17 3.16 -23.61 0.19
CA VAL A 17 2.37 -24.62 -0.55
C VAL A 17 3.23 -25.17 -1.70
N PRO A 18 3.99 -26.27 -1.51
CA PRO A 18 4.92 -26.79 -2.52
C PRO A 18 4.31 -26.99 -3.91
N ALA A 19 3.08 -27.50 -3.97
CA ALA A 19 2.37 -27.73 -5.23
C ALA A 19 2.16 -26.44 -6.04
N ALA A 20 1.91 -25.31 -5.38
CA ALA A 20 1.77 -24.02 -6.06
C ALA A 20 3.07 -23.60 -6.77
N PHE A 21 4.24 -23.98 -6.24
CA PHE A 21 5.53 -23.67 -6.86
C PHE A 21 5.90 -24.63 -8.00
N ALA A 22 5.33 -25.84 -8.04
CA ALA A 22 5.59 -26.80 -9.11
C ALA A 22 4.93 -26.38 -10.43
N GLU A 23 3.83 -25.64 -10.34
CA GLU A 23 3.08 -25.10 -11.48
C GLU A 23 3.60 -23.72 -11.93
N ASP A 24 4.43 -23.07 -11.11
CA ASP A 24 5.00 -21.75 -11.37
C ASP A 24 6.15 -21.80 -12.40
N LEU A 25 6.49 -20.62 -12.92
CA LEU A 25 7.61 -20.45 -13.85
C LEU A 25 8.94 -20.90 -13.21
N ALA A 26 9.49 -22.00 -13.71
CA ALA A 26 10.78 -22.52 -13.30
C ALA A 26 11.93 -21.54 -13.66
N MET A 27 12.97 -21.52 -12.82
CA MET A 27 14.09 -20.56 -12.94
C MET A 27 14.76 -20.62 -14.33
N ASP A 28 15.17 -21.80 -14.80
CA ASP A 28 15.89 -21.90 -16.07
C ASP A 28 15.03 -21.40 -17.25
N ARG A 29 13.72 -21.71 -17.21
CA ARG A 29 12.77 -21.18 -18.19
C ARG A 29 12.60 -19.66 -18.07
N ALA A 30 12.63 -19.11 -16.86
CA ALA A 30 12.58 -17.66 -16.64
C ALA A 30 13.78 -16.95 -17.28
N LEU A 31 14.99 -17.51 -17.15
CA LEU A 31 16.20 -16.96 -17.76
C LEU A 31 16.07 -16.91 -19.29
N GLU A 32 15.64 -18.00 -19.92
CA GLU A 32 15.39 -18.07 -21.36
C GLU A 32 14.35 -17.04 -21.82
N LEU A 33 13.25 -16.89 -21.05
CA LEU A 33 12.20 -15.93 -21.37
C LEU A 33 12.71 -14.49 -21.28
N VAL A 34 13.55 -14.16 -20.31
CA VAL A 34 14.11 -12.80 -20.19
C VAL A 34 14.93 -12.45 -21.42
N ASP A 35 15.83 -13.33 -21.88
CA ASP A 35 16.64 -13.07 -23.07
C ASP A 35 15.80 -13.05 -24.35
N GLY A 36 14.92 -14.05 -24.52
CA GLY A 36 14.05 -14.16 -25.70
C GLY A 36 13.10 -12.97 -25.85
N LEU A 37 12.44 -12.55 -24.76
CA LEU A 37 11.52 -11.42 -24.78
C LEU A 37 12.27 -10.08 -24.91
N ALA A 38 13.45 -9.94 -24.32
CA ALA A 38 14.29 -8.75 -24.54
C ALA A 38 14.73 -8.63 -26.02
N ALA A 39 15.14 -9.73 -26.64
CA ALA A 39 15.49 -9.76 -28.05
C ALA A 39 14.29 -9.45 -28.96
N PHE A 40 13.15 -10.09 -28.70
CA PHE A 40 11.92 -9.84 -29.43
C PHE A 40 11.46 -8.38 -29.31
N ALA A 41 11.42 -7.83 -28.10
CA ALA A 41 11.03 -6.43 -27.88
C ALA A 41 11.93 -5.47 -28.66
N ARG A 42 13.26 -5.69 -28.66
CA ARG A 42 14.22 -4.88 -29.42
C ARG A 42 13.94 -4.92 -30.93
N ALA A 43 13.67 -6.11 -31.48
CA ALA A 43 13.31 -6.26 -32.89
C ALA A 43 12.02 -5.50 -33.26
N GLN A 44 11.14 -5.26 -32.28
CA GLN A 44 9.89 -4.49 -32.45
C GLN A 44 10.02 -3.00 -32.06
N GLY A 45 11.23 -2.50 -31.76
CA GLY A 45 11.42 -1.13 -31.27
C GLY A 45 10.76 -0.84 -29.91
N ARG A 46 10.53 -1.89 -29.11
CA ARG A 46 9.94 -1.83 -27.75
C ARG A 46 10.98 -2.17 -26.69
N ARG A 47 10.63 -1.94 -25.42
CA ARG A 47 11.42 -2.35 -24.26
C ARG A 47 10.69 -3.43 -23.48
N PHE A 48 11.42 -4.47 -23.11
CA PHE A 48 10.98 -5.50 -22.18
C PHE A 48 11.48 -5.16 -20.77
N GLY A 49 10.70 -5.51 -19.73
CA GLY A 49 11.09 -5.30 -18.34
C GLY A 49 10.55 -6.41 -17.45
N VAL A 50 11.18 -6.60 -16.30
CA VAL A 50 10.81 -7.62 -15.32
C VAL A 50 10.18 -6.95 -14.10
N LYS A 51 9.15 -7.56 -13.50
CA LYS A 51 8.56 -7.10 -12.24
C LYS A 51 8.81 -8.11 -11.13
N LEU A 52 9.49 -7.66 -10.07
CA LEU A 52 9.75 -8.45 -8.86
C LEU A 52 9.06 -7.78 -7.66
N THR A 53 7.97 -8.31 -7.12
CA THR A 53 7.27 -9.53 -7.52
C THR A 53 5.78 -9.37 -7.22
N ASN A 54 4.99 -10.38 -7.56
CA ASN A 54 3.68 -10.55 -6.95
C ASN A 54 3.82 -11.17 -5.55
N THR A 55 2.71 -11.35 -4.85
CA THR A 55 2.68 -11.96 -3.52
C THR A 55 3.13 -13.42 -3.52
N LEU A 56 3.65 -13.89 -2.39
CA LEU A 56 4.01 -15.30 -2.20
C LEU A 56 2.79 -16.10 -1.73
N VAL A 57 2.48 -17.20 -2.42
CA VAL A 57 1.39 -18.10 -2.03
C VAL A 57 1.76 -18.85 -0.74
N VAL A 58 0.85 -18.82 0.24
CA VAL A 58 0.95 -19.53 1.52
C VAL A 58 -0.39 -20.23 1.84
N ALA A 59 -0.39 -21.19 2.75
CA ALA A 59 -1.63 -21.83 3.17
C ALA A 59 -2.49 -20.86 4.00
N ASN A 60 -3.81 -20.92 3.80
CA ASN A 60 -4.78 -20.13 4.56
C ASN A 60 -5.18 -20.81 5.88
N GLU A 61 -4.20 -21.10 6.74
CA GLU A 61 -4.43 -21.85 7.99
C GLU A 61 -5.37 -21.14 8.97
N ARG A 62 -5.51 -19.81 8.83
CA ARG A 62 -6.33 -18.97 9.70
C ARG A 62 -7.78 -18.81 9.23
N GLY A 63 -8.12 -19.35 8.05
CA GLY A 63 -9.47 -19.21 7.46
C GLY A 63 -9.93 -17.76 7.32
N ARG A 64 -9.00 -16.81 7.14
CA ARG A 64 -9.32 -15.37 7.06
C ARG A 64 -9.75 -14.94 5.66
N LEU A 65 -9.34 -15.71 4.66
CA LEU A 65 -9.72 -15.53 3.26
C LEU A 65 -10.59 -16.72 2.80
N PRO A 66 -11.35 -16.59 1.71
CA PRO A 66 -11.97 -17.75 1.05
C PRO A 66 -10.91 -18.73 0.51
N GLY A 67 -11.19 -20.03 0.58
CA GLY A 67 -10.34 -21.07 -0.01
C GLY A 67 -9.13 -21.49 0.83
N ALA A 68 -8.27 -22.34 0.25
CA ALA A 68 -7.13 -22.96 0.95
C ALA A 68 -5.83 -22.15 0.91
N GLN A 69 -5.78 -21.08 0.10
CA GLN A 69 -4.58 -20.29 -0.14
C GLN A 69 -4.74 -18.84 0.36
N ALA A 70 -3.62 -18.27 0.77
CA ALA A 70 -3.47 -16.87 1.14
C ALA A 70 -2.19 -16.29 0.51
N TYR A 71 -2.01 -14.98 0.62
CA TYR A 71 -0.97 -14.26 -0.10
C TYR A 71 -0.10 -13.44 0.87
N LEU A 72 1.16 -13.83 1.02
CA LEU A 72 2.14 -13.16 1.86
C LEU A 72 2.73 -11.95 1.11
N SER A 73 2.71 -10.79 1.80
CA SER A 73 3.28 -9.54 1.33
C SER A 73 4.05 -8.82 2.45
N GLY A 74 4.56 -7.62 2.19
CA GLY A 74 5.24 -6.80 3.18
C GLY A 74 6.67 -7.25 3.49
N ALA A 75 7.11 -7.03 4.72
CA ALA A 75 8.49 -7.21 5.18
C ALA A 75 9.15 -8.56 4.82
N PRO A 76 8.52 -9.74 5.01
CA PRO A 76 9.18 -11.00 4.66
C PRO A 76 9.36 -11.15 3.14
N LEU A 77 8.40 -10.65 2.35
CA LEU A 77 8.50 -10.68 0.89
C LEU A 77 9.64 -9.79 0.38
N HIS A 78 9.96 -8.70 1.08
CA HIS A 78 11.08 -7.82 0.72
C HIS A 78 12.41 -8.58 0.66
N VAL A 79 12.72 -9.34 1.72
CA VAL A 79 13.98 -10.09 1.82
C VAL A 79 14.04 -11.20 0.76
N LEU A 80 12.93 -11.90 0.55
CA LEU A 80 12.82 -12.93 -0.48
C LEU A 80 13.01 -12.34 -1.89
N ALA A 81 12.36 -11.23 -2.20
CA ALA A 81 12.43 -10.58 -3.50
C ALA A 81 13.82 -9.96 -3.78
N ALA A 82 14.46 -9.36 -2.77
CA ALA A 82 15.82 -8.85 -2.88
C ALA A 82 16.85 -9.99 -3.07
N THR A 83 16.64 -11.14 -2.41
CA THR A 83 17.47 -12.33 -2.62
C THR A 83 17.30 -12.87 -4.04
N LEU A 84 16.05 -12.98 -4.52
CA LEU A 84 15.73 -13.40 -5.89
C LEU A 84 16.34 -12.44 -6.93
N LEU A 85 16.29 -11.13 -6.69
CA LEU A 85 16.92 -10.13 -7.55
C LEU A 85 18.43 -10.38 -7.69
N ALA A 86 19.13 -10.65 -6.58
CA ALA A 86 20.56 -10.94 -6.61
C ALA A 86 20.88 -12.27 -7.33
N GLU A 87 20.02 -13.28 -7.17
CA GLU A 87 20.16 -14.56 -7.87
C GLU A 87 19.96 -14.40 -9.39
N LEU A 88 18.94 -13.66 -9.82
CA LEU A 88 18.71 -13.34 -11.23
C LEU A 88 19.85 -12.52 -11.81
N ASP A 89 20.36 -11.54 -11.07
CA ASP A 89 21.51 -10.72 -11.47
C ASP A 89 22.81 -11.56 -11.63
N ALA A 90 23.01 -12.57 -10.78
CA ALA A 90 24.13 -13.49 -10.89
C ALA A 90 24.00 -14.43 -12.10
N ARG A 91 22.79 -14.88 -12.42
CA ARG A 91 22.51 -15.79 -13.55
C ARG A 91 22.35 -15.07 -14.90
N LEU A 92 22.07 -13.77 -14.89
CA LEU A 92 21.95 -12.92 -16.09
C LEU A 92 22.94 -11.74 -16.03
N PRO A 93 24.27 -11.99 -15.97
CA PRO A 93 25.26 -10.96 -15.74
C PRO A 93 25.20 -9.88 -16.83
N GLY A 94 24.94 -8.64 -16.43
CA GLY A 94 24.91 -7.51 -17.35
C GLY A 94 23.63 -7.40 -18.20
N ARG A 95 22.60 -8.21 -17.94
CA ARG A 95 21.30 -8.11 -18.62
C ARG A 95 20.34 -7.17 -17.88
N LEU A 96 20.26 -7.30 -16.56
CA LEU A 96 19.38 -6.47 -15.74
C LEU A 96 19.98 -5.06 -15.59
N ALA A 97 19.14 -4.04 -15.77
CA ALA A 97 19.52 -2.63 -15.64
C ALA A 97 19.66 -2.21 -14.17
N LEU A 98 20.68 -2.75 -13.49
CA LEU A 98 20.96 -2.53 -12.07
C LEU A 98 22.21 -1.66 -11.85
N ALA A 99 22.28 -1.03 -10.69
CA ALA A 99 23.46 -0.29 -10.25
C ALA A 99 24.68 -1.23 -10.14
N GLY A 100 25.72 -0.94 -10.93
CA GLY A 100 26.93 -1.77 -11.04
C GLY A 100 26.94 -2.75 -12.21
N ARG A 101 25.89 -2.77 -13.05
CA ARG A 101 25.82 -3.60 -14.27
C ARG A 101 25.91 -2.75 -15.54
N PRO A 102 27.11 -2.46 -16.06
CA PRO A 102 27.24 -1.77 -17.34
C PRO A 102 26.61 -2.60 -18.46
N GLY A 103 25.86 -1.96 -19.36
CA GLY A 103 25.21 -2.62 -20.50
C GLY A 103 23.86 -3.30 -20.19
N GLY A 104 23.42 -3.31 -18.93
CA GLY A 104 22.10 -3.81 -18.55
C GLY A 104 20.98 -3.02 -19.21
N ASP A 105 20.13 -3.71 -19.99
CA ASP A 105 19.08 -3.11 -20.80
C ASP A 105 17.67 -3.56 -20.41
N VAL A 106 17.53 -4.52 -19.49
CA VAL A 106 16.25 -4.99 -18.97
C VAL A 106 15.92 -4.26 -17.66
N PRO A 107 15.05 -3.22 -17.66
CA PRO A 107 14.58 -2.59 -16.44
C PRO A 107 13.87 -3.58 -15.52
N VAL A 108 14.08 -3.40 -14.22
CA VAL A 108 13.41 -4.19 -13.18
C VAL A 108 12.56 -3.26 -12.32
N SER A 109 11.25 -3.49 -12.34
CA SER A 109 10.32 -2.87 -11.40
C SER A 109 10.24 -3.69 -10.12
N PHE A 110 10.12 -3.03 -8.96
CA PHE A 110 10.19 -3.70 -7.66
C PHE A 110 8.97 -3.38 -6.78
N SER A 111 8.30 -4.43 -6.30
CA SER A 111 7.04 -4.37 -5.56
C SER A 111 7.02 -5.42 -4.45
N ALA A 112 7.89 -5.28 -3.45
CA ALA A 112 7.98 -6.23 -2.36
C ALA A 112 8.39 -5.54 -1.06
N GLY A 113 7.43 -5.29 -0.17
CA GLY A 113 7.68 -4.78 1.18
C GLY A 113 8.51 -3.49 1.25
N VAL A 114 8.38 -2.62 0.25
CA VAL A 114 9.02 -1.31 0.26
C VAL A 114 8.36 -0.45 1.34
N GLU A 115 9.17 0.15 2.19
CA GLU A 115 8.75 1.05 3.25
C GLU A 115 9.82 2.12 3.51
N ARG A 116 9.54 3.05 4.42
CA ARG A 116 10.47 4.16 4.72
C ARG A 116 11.90 3.67 5.03
N GLY A 117 12.05 2.55 5.73
CA GLY A 117 13.35 2.02 6.15
C GLY A 117 14.22 1.45 5.04
N ASN A 118 13.69 1.20 3.84
CA ASN A 118 14.43 0.57 2.75
C ASN A 118 14.25 1.21 1.36
N ALA A 119 13.34 2.19 1.24
CA ALA A 119 13.03 2.81 -0.05
C ALA A 119 14.25 3.45 -0.71
N ALA A 120 15.14 4.08 0.08
CA ALA A 120 16.32 4.75 -0.44
C ALA A 120 17.32 3.75 -1.03
N GLU A 121 17.54 2.64 -0.33
CA GLU A 121 18.38 1.52 -0.71
C GLU A 121 17.85 0.85 -1.99
N VAL A 122 16.54 0.54 -2.05
CA VAL A 122 15.88 -0.04 -3.23
C VAL A 122 16.04 0.84 -4.46
N VAL A 123 15.86 2.16 -4.33
CA VAL A 123 16.06 3.12 -5.43
C VAL A 123 17.54 3.16 -5.87
N ALA A 124 18.48 3.01 -4.93
CA ALA A 124 19.92 2.95 -5.20
C ALA A 124 20.31 1.73 -6.03
N LEU A 125 19.56 0.63 -5.95
CA LEU A 125 19.81 -0.60 -6.73
C LEU A 125 19.58 -0.43 -8.24
N GLY A 126 18.97 0.69 -8.67
CA GLY A 126 18.60 0.91 -10.08
C GLY A 126 17.19 0.48 -10.44
N LEU A 127 16.40 0.02 -9.46
CA LEU A 127 15.04 -0.48 -9.65
C LEU A 127 14.08 0.65 -10.05
N SER A 128 13.25 0.42 -11.07
CA SER A 128 12.33 1.43 -11.61
C SER A 128 11.21 0.80 -12.46
N PRO A 129 9.92 1.11 -12.18
CA PRO A 129 9.42 1.83 -11.00
C PRO A 129 9.58 1.02 -9.69
N VAL A 130 9.54 1.73 -8.56
CA VAL A 130 9.44 1.14 -7.20
C VAL A 130 8.00 1.32 -6.72
N THR A 131 7.33 0.22 -6.37
CA THR A 131 5.92 0.18 -5.96
C THR A 131 5.79 -0.09 -4.46
N VAL A 132 4.90 0.66 -3.81
CA VAL A 132 4.59 0.55 -2.37
C VAL A 132 3.12 0.18 -2.21
N CYS A 133 2.83 -0.92 -1.49
CA CYS A 133 1.44 -1.36 -1.24
C CYS A 133 1.19 -1.61 0.25
N SER A 134 1.77 -2.68 0.83
CA SER A 134 1.47 -3.11 2.20
C SER A 134 1.77 -2.05 3.27
N ASP A 135 2.75 -1.16 3.03
CA ASP A 135 3.04 -0.06 3.96
C ASP A 135 1.98 1.04 3.93
N LEU A 136 1.33 1.30 2.79
CA LEU A 136 0.27 2.31 2.65
C LEU A 136 -1.02 1.89 3.36
N LEU A 137 -1.18 0.60 3.65
CA LEU A 137 -2.31 0.07 4.41
C LEU A 137 -2.13 0.21 5.94
N LYS A 138 -0.97 0.67 6.40
CA LYS A 138 -0.68 0.89 7.83
C LYS A 138 -1.09 2.30 8.26
N PRO A 139 -1.18 2.58 9.58
CA PRO A 139 -1.47 3.92 10.09
C PRO A 139 -0.59 5.01 9.47
N GLY A 140 -1.24 6.09 9.06
CA GLY A 140 -0.64 7.19 8.27
C GLY A 140 -0.92 7.12 6.76
N GLY A 141 -1.37 5.98 6.23
CA GLY A 141 -1.90 5.85 4.87
C GLY A 141 -0.96 6.33 3.78
N TYR A 142 -1.51 7.03 2.79
CA TYR A 142 -0.75 7.70 1.73
C TYR A 142 0.26 8.73 2.24
N GLY A 143 0.02 9.34 3.41
CA GLY A 143 0.95 10.29 4.03
C GLY A 143 2.33 9.71 4.33
N ARG A 144 2.43 8.37 4.43
CA ARG A 144 3.69 7.64 4.62
C ARG A 144 4.66 7.84 3.45
N LEU A 145 4.17 8.04 2.22
CA LEU A 145 5.00 8.30 1.03
C LEU A 145 5.90 9.53 1.22
N SER A 146 5.36 10.61 1.80
CA SER A 146 6.14 11.83 2.05
C SER A 146 7.35 11.58 2.95
N GLY A 147 7.23 10.65 3.91
CA GLY A 147 8.31 10.28 4.82
C GLY A 147 9.38 9.41 4.15
N MET A 148 9.01 8.63 3.13
CA MET A 148 9.95 7.87 2.30
C MET A 148 10.75 8.80 1.40
N LEU A 149 10.08 9.71 0.70
CA LEU A 149 10.72 10.68 -0.21
C LEU A 149 11.67 11.62 0.53
N ARG A 150 11.26 12.13 1.71
CA ARG A 150 12.15 12.94 2.55
C ARG A 150 13.40 12.19 2.98
N ARG A 151 13.26 10.93 3.45
CA ARG A 151 14.42 10.11 3.82
C ARG A 151 15.37 9.90 2.63
N LEU A 152 14.85 9.55 1.46
CA LEU A 152 15.66 9.40 0.25
C LEU A 152 16.43 10.69 -0.08
N ALA A 153 15.75 11.85 -0.05
CA ALA A 153 16.39 13.13 -0.33
C ALA A 153 17.47 13.49 0.71
N ASP A 154 17.22 13.23 1.99
CA ASP A 154 18.19 13.50 3.06
C ASP A 154 19.43 12.61 2.96
N GLU A 155 19.26 11.32 2.63
CA GLU A 155 20.37 10.38 2.43
C GLU A 155 21.19 10.72 1.18
N MET A 156 20.53 11.08 0.09
CA MET A 156 21.22 11.56 -1.11
C MET A 156 22.04 12.82 -0.81
N ARG A 157 21.47 13.79 -0.09
CA ARG A 157 22.16 15.02 0.31
C ARG A 157 23.37 14.73 1.21
N ALA A 158 23.19 13.87 2.21
CA ALA A 158 24.26 13.47 3.12
C ALA A 158 25.40 12.75 2.38
N ALA A 159 25.08 12.01 1.32
CA ALA A 159 26.05 11.33 0.46
C ALA A 159 26.61 12.19 -0.68
N GLY A 160 26.23 13.48 -0.78
CA GLY A 160 26.67 14.38 -1.85
C GLY A 160 26.13 14.02 -3.25
N CYS A 161 25.04 13.26 -3.33
CA CYS A 161 24.42 12.85 -4.59
C CYS A 161 23.35 13.87 -5.01
N ALA A 162 23.54 14.52 -6.16
CA ALA A 162 22.62 15.54 -6.66
C ALA A 162 21.34 14.96 -7.29
N ASP A 163 21.40 13.72 -7.78
CA ASP A 163 20.30 13.07 -8.51
C ASP A 163 20.32 11.54 -8.35
N LEU A 164 19.29 10.86 -8.88
CA LEU A 164 19.17 9.40 -8.81
C LEU A 164 20.30 8.66 -9.55
N PRO A 165 20.78 9.11 -10.73
CA PRO A 165 21.98 8.54 -11.34
C PRO A 165 23.21 8.56 -10.44
N ALA A 166 23.53 9.69 -9.79
CA ALA A 166 24.63 9.79 -8.84
C ALA A 166 24.43 8.86 -7.63
N TRP A 167 23.20 8.77 -7.12
CA TRP A 167 22.85 7.86 -6.02
C TRP A 167 23.10 6.38 -6.38
N ARG A 168 22.69 5.96 -7.59
CA ARG A 168 22.93 4.60 -8.11
C ARG A 168 24.41 4.34 -8.35
N ALA A 169 25.14 5.32 -8.90
CA ALA A 169 26.58 5.21 -9.12
C ALA A 169 27.35 5.06 -7.79
N ARG A 170 26.93 5.80 -6.76
CA ARG A 170 27.47 5.68 -5.40
C ARG A 170 27.24 4.29 -4.83
N ALA A 171 26.02 3.76 -4.91
CA ALA A 171 25.71 2.40 -4.44
C ALA A 171 26.54 1.33 -5.17
N ALA A 172 26.71 1.48 -6.49
CA ALA A 172 27.57 0.61 -7.28
C ALA A 172 29.03 0.68 -6.84
N ALA A 173 29.56 1.88 -6.54
CA ALA A 173 30.92 2.03 -6.04
C ALA A 173 31.11 1.37 -4.68
N VAL A 174 30.21 1.61 -3.72
CA VAL A 174 30.24 0.95 -2.39
C VAL A 174 30.24 -0.56 -2.52
N ALA A 175 29.38 -1.11 -3.38
CA ALA A 175 29.29 -2.54 -3.59
C ALA A 175 30.60 -3.12 -4.15
N ARG A 176 31.21 -2.46 -5.14
CA ARG A 176 32.50 -2.87 -5.71
C ARG A 176 33.63 -2.80 -4.70
N ASP A 177 33.71 -1.73 -3.91
CA ASP A 177 34.74 -1.56 -2.88
C ASP A 177 34.65 -2.67 -1.80
N ALA A 178 33.43 -3.16 -1.55
CA ALA A 178 33.17 -4.31 -0.68
C ALA A 178 33.31 -5.68 -1.38
N GLY A 179 33.74 -5.73 -2.64
CA GLY A 179 33.99 -6.97 -3.38
C GLY A 179 32.74 -7.64 -3.98
N HIS A 180 31.60 -6.93 -4.05
CA HIS A 180 30.38 -7.44 -4.65
C HIS A 180 30.26 -7.11 -6.14
N ALA A 181 29.63 -8.01 -6.90
CA ALA A 181 29.44 -7.84 -8.35
C ALA A 181 28.45 -6.74 -8.74
N SER A 182 27.52 -6.38 -7.84
CA SER A 182 26.50 -5.35 -8.06
C SER A 182 25.98 -4.82 -6.72
N ALA A 183 25.26 -3.69 -6.77
CA ALA A 183 24.57 -3.16 -5.59
C ALA A 183 23.49 -4.14 -5.06
N ALA A 184 22.82 -4.87 -5.96
CA ALA A 184 21.83 -5.86 -5.57
C ALA A 184 22.46 -7.04 -4.82
N ALA A 185 23.63 -7.52 -5.26
CA ALA A 185 24.38 -8.56 -4.56
C ALA A 185 24.84 -8.11 -3.16
N ALA A 186 25.35 -6.87 -3.04
CA ALA A 186 25.71 -6.29 -1.75
C ALA A 186 24.50 -6.17 -0.81
N TYR A 187 23.36 -5.73 -1.33
CA TYR A 187 22.13 -5.59 -0.54
C TYR A 187 21.59 -6.94 -0.05
N ALA A 188 21.55 -7.95 -0.93
CA ALA A 188 21.15 -9.30 -0.53
C ALA A 188 22.10 -9.91 0.51
N ALA A 189 23.41 -9.68 0.39
CA ALA A 189 24.40 -10.10 1.39
C ALA A 189 24.16 -9.42 2.75
N HIS A 190 23.87 -8.12 2.76
CA HIS A 190 23.50 -7.41 3.99
C HIS A 190 22.25 -8.02 4.63
N LEU A 191 21.18 -8.24 3.85
CA LEU A 191 19.94 -8.87 4.33
C LEU A 191 20.12 -10.32 4.80
N ALA A 192 21.22 -10.98 4.44
CA ALA A 192 21.55 -12.31 4.95
C ALA A 192 22.18 -12.28 6.35
N THR A 193 22.66 -11.13 6.81
CA THR A 193 23.20 -10.95 8.17
C THR A 193 22.09 -10.75 9.20
N ALA A 194 22.37 -11.06 10.46
CA ALA A 194 21.41 -10.82 11.55
C ALA A 194 20.99 -9.33 11.66
N PRO A 195 21.91 -8.34 11.61
CA PRO A 195 21.52 -6.93 11.62
C PRO A 195 20.66 -6.51 10.42
N GLY A 196 20.98 -6.98 9.21
CA GLY A 196 20.22 -6.61 8.01
C GLY A 196 18.84 -7.27 7.95
N ALA A 197 18.69 -8.49 8.48
CA ALA A 197 17.42 -9.19 8.56
C ALA A 197 16.51 -8.70 9.70
N ALA A 198 17.08 -8.16 10.78
CA ALA A 198 16.35 -7.82 12.01
C ALA A 198 15.11 -6.91 11.79
N PRO A 199 15.14 -5.86 10.96
CA PRO A 199 13.95 -5.03 10.70
C PRO A 199 12.79 -5.80 10.07
N TYR A 200 13.10 -6.89 9.37
CA TYR A 200 12.13 -7.71 8.63
C TYR A 200 11.67 -8.94 9.41
N ALA A 201 12.25 -9.21 10.58
CA ALA A 201 11.92 -10.37 11.39
C ALA A 201 10.50 -10.26 11.98
N ALA A 202 9.83 -11.40 12.14
CA ALA A 202 8.45 -11.48 12.61
C ALA A 202 8.25 -10.76 13.96
N GLY A 203 9.19 -10.89 14.89
CA GLY A 203 9.15 -10.21 16.19
C GLY A 203 9.28 -8.68 16.12
N ALA A 204 10.00 -8.15 15.12
CA ALA A 204 10.14 -6.72 14.92
C ALA A 204 8.88 -6.11 14.28
N VAL A 205 8.27 -6.84 13.34
CA VAL A 205 7.14 -6.37 12.53
C VAL A 205 5.79 -6.60 13.23
N ARG A 206 5.58 -7.74 13.87
CA ARG A 206 4.30 -8.14 14.47
C ARG A 206 4.14 -7.55 15.86
N LYS A 207 3.83 -6.26 15.91
CA LYS A 207 3.42 -5.62 17.17
C LYS A 207 1.91 -5.80 17.35
N PRO A 208 1.44 -6.26 18.52
CA PRO A 208 0.02 -6.37 18.78
C PRO A 208 -0.63 -5.00 18.68
N LEU A 209 -1.80 -4.95 18.03
CA LEU A 209 -2.61 -3.74 17.98
C LEU A 209 -3.24 -3.51 19.35
N LYS A 210 -3.22 -2.27 19.82
CA LYS A 210 -3.93 -1.89 21.05
C LYS A 210 -5.43 -2.09 20.83
N ARG A 211 -6.07 -2.82 21.74
CA ARG A 211 -7.52 -3.04 21.77
C ARG A 211 -8.11 -2.34 22.99
N SER A 212 -9.27 -1.73 22.83
CA SER A 212 -10.04 -1.11 23.93
C SER A 212 -10.96 -2.13 24.63
N GLY A 213 -11.33 -3.21 23.94
CA GLY A 213 -12.31 -4.20 24.38
C GLY A 213 -13.75 -3.69 24.42
N ARG A 214 -14.02 -2.49 23.86
CA ARG A 214 -15.36 -1.90 23.81
C ARG A 214 -16.03 -2.26 22.49
N PRO A 215 -17.32 -2.62 22.48
CA PRO A 215 -18.08 -2.73 21.23
C PRO A 215 -17.98 -1.42 20.44
N LEU A 216 -17.77 -1.54 19.13
CA LEU A 216 -17.86 -0.40 18.24
C LEU A 216 -19.34 -0.03 18.09
N GLU A 217 -19.68 1.22 18.36
CA GLU A 217 -21.05 1.74 18.22
C GLU A 217 -21.21 2.50 16.90
N LEU A 218 -22.46 2.77 16.50
CA LEU A 218 -22.79 3.54 15.29
C LEU A 218 -22.18 4.95 15.39
N PHE A 219 -22.50 5.67 16.45
CA PHE A 219 -21.90 6.96 16.81
C PHE A 219 -20.97 6.79 18.01
N ASP A 220 -20.01 7.69 18.17
CA ASP A 220 -18.92 7.62 19.16
C ASP A 220 -18.01 6.38 19.02
N CYS A 221 -16.74 6.52 19.44
CA CYS A 221 -15.79 5.41 19.54
C CYS A 221 -14.59 5.88 20.37
N THR A 222 -13.49 5.13 20.33
CA THR A 222 -12.20 5.59 20.89
C THR A 222 -11.68 6.89 20.25
N SER A 223 -12.19 7.29 19.08
CA SER A 223 -11.79 8.49 18.34
C SER A 223 -10.30 8.56 17.97
N CYS A 224 -9.69 7.42 17.64
CA CYS A 224 -8.27 7.31 17.29
C CYS A 224 -7.89 7.71 15.85
N HIS A 225 -8.87 8.03 14.99
CA HIS A 225 -8.68 8.36 13.56
C HIS A 225 -8.10 7.25 12.67
N LEU A 226 -7.80 6.06 13.21
CA LEU A 226 -7.13 5.00 12.44
C LEU A 226 -7.93 4.60 11.20
N CYS A 227 -9.25 4.43 11.31
CA CYS A 227 -10.12 4.03 10.19
C CYS A 227 -10.04 4.96 8.98
N VAL A 228 -9.86 6.27 9.19
CA VAL A 228 -9.63 7.28 8.15
C VAL A 228 -8.24 7.10 7.56
N THR A 229 -7.22 7.12 8.42
CA THR A 229 -5.82 7.10 7.95
C THR A 229 -5.42 5.81 7.23
N VAL A 230 -6.12 4.70 7.47
CA VAL A 230 -5.82 3.40 6.85
C VAL A 230 -6.77 3.06 5.70
N CYS A 231 -7.75 3.91 5.38
CA CYS A 231 -8.68 3.63 4.29
C CYS A 231 -7.97 3.82 2.94
N PRO A 232 -7.79 2.76 2.13
CA PRO A 232 -7.10 2.90 0.85
C PRO A 232 -7.93 3.67 -0.19
N ASN A 233 -9.26 3.69 -0.02
CA ASN A 233 -10.19 4.34 -0.94
C ASN A 233 -10.60 5.75 -0.48
N ASP A 234 -10.05 6.21 0.66
CA ASP A 234 -10.47 7.46 1.33
C ASP A 234 -11.99 7.52 1.62
N ALA A 235 -12.61 6.36 1.75
CA ALA A 235 -14.05 6.21 1.99
C ALA A 235 -14.43 6.51 3.45
N MET A 236 -13.49 6.49 4.39
CA MET A 236 -13.77 6.81 5.79
C MET A 236 -13.46 8.27 6.05
N ILE A 237 -14.48 9.05 6.42
CA ILE A 237 -14.34 10.47 6.72
C ILE A 237 -14.47 10.73 8.22
N ARG A 238 -13.93 11.86 8.66
CA ARG A 238 -14.06 12.36 10.03
C ARG A 238 -14.79 13.69 10.02
N LEU A 239 -15.82 13.80 10.85
CA LEU A 239 -16.57 15.04 11.08
C LEU A 239 -16.45 15.45 12.54
N ALA A 240 -16.35 16.76 12.78
CA ALA A 240 -16.49 17.29 14.13
C ALA A 240 -17.96 17.15 14.56
N ARG A 241 -18.19 16.89 15.84
CA ARG A 241 -19.51 17.03 16.45
C ARG A 241 -19.89 18.52 16.42
N PRO A 242 -21.03 18.90 15.82
CA PRO A 242 -21.59 20.25 15.95
C PRO A 242 -21.88 20.62 17.41
N ASP A 243 -21.82 21.91 17.72
CA ASP A 243 -22.26 22.43 19.02
C ASP A 243 -23.76 22.15 19.22
N GLY A 244 -24.16 21.86 20.47
CA GLY A 244 -25.55 21.55 20.83
C GLY A 244 -25.92 20.06 20.74
N LEU A 245 -24.98 19.19 20.37
CA LEU A 245 -25.15 17.72 20.37
C LEU A 245 -24.42 17.02 21.52
N GLU A 246 -23.96 17.75 22.53
CA GLU A 246 -23.25 17.22 23.71
C GLU A 246 -24.00 16.10 24.41
N ASP A 247 -25.31 16.24 24.56
CA ASP A 247 -26.17 15.28 25.26
C ASP A 247 -26.41 13.99 24.46
N ARG A 248 -26.08 14.00 23.15
CA ARG A 248 -26.33 12.88 22.22
C ARG A 248 -25.05 12.22 21.72
N LEU A 249 -23.96 12.97 21.65
CA LEU A 249 -22.66 12.55 21.13
C LEU A 249 -21.57 12.96 22.10
N THR A 250 -20.96 11.99 22.76
CA THR A 250 -19.94 12.24 23.79
C THR A 250 -18.57 12.59 23.20
N ARG A 251 -18.28 12.13 21.97
CA ARG A 251 -17.00 12.38 21.31
C ARG A 251 -17.07 13.58 20.40
N ARG A 252 -16.02 14.40 20.47
CA ARG A 252 -15.79 15.52 19.54
C ARG A 252 -15.71 15.08 18.07
N TRP A 253 -15.26 13.85 17.81
CA TRP A 253 -15.04 13.36 16.45
C TRP A 253 -15.92 12.16 16.15
N GLN A 254 -16.71 12.28 15.10
CA GLN A 254 -17.52 11.22 14.51
C GLN A 254 -16.88 10.72 13.21
N TYR A 255 -17.17 9.47 12.87
CA TYR A 255 -16.63 8.81 11.69
C TYR A 255 -17.75 8.22 10.88
N LEU A 256 -17.71 8.45 9.58
CA LEU A 256 -18.71 8.00 8.63
C LEU A 256 -18.01 7.34 7.45
N CYS A 257 -18.70 6.43 6.77
CA CYS A 257 -18.22 5.74 5.59
C CYS A 257 -18.99 6.24 4.37
N LEU A 258 -18.31 6.78 3.36
CA LEU A 258 -18.85 7.00 2.03
C LEU A 258 -18.98 5.62 1.36
N ALA A 259 -20.18 5.06 1.43
CA ALA A 259 -20.45 3.67 1.04
C ALA A 259 -20.10 3.44 -0.44
N ASP A 260 -20.37 4.43 -1.28
CA ASP A 260 -20.12 4.39 -2.72
C ASP A 260 -18.63 4.30 -3.11
N LEU A 261 -17.72 4.71 -2.21
CA LEU A 261 -16.28 4.59 -2.39
C LEU A 261 -15.71 3.36 -1.67
N CYS A 262 -16.49 2.73 -0.79
CA CYS A 262 -16.03 1.59 -0.02
C CYS A 262 -16.11 0.30 -0.85
N ASN A 263 -15.04 -0.50 -0.81
CA ASN A 263 -15.00 -1.84 -1.41
C ASN A 263 -15.05 -2.96 -0.37
N ASP A 264 -15.44 -2.64 0.87
CA ASP A 264 -15.54 -3.57 1.99
C ASP A 264 -14.25 -4.39 2.26
N CYS A 265 -13.07 -3.84 1.93
CA CYS A 265 -11.79 -4.54 2.12
C CYS A 265 -11.42 -4.85 3.58
N GLY A 266 -12.10 -4.24 4.55
CA GLY A 266 -11.91 -4.51 5.97
C GLY A 266 -10.62 -3.97 6.60
N ASN A 267 -9.79 -3.19 5.88
CA ASN A 267 -8.53 -2.69 6.45
C ASN A 267 -8.75 -1.85 7.72
N CYS A 268 -9.80 -1.02 7.75
CA CYS A 268 -10.17 -0.25 8.94
C CYS A 268 -10.59 -1.12 10.13
N ALA A 269 -11.12 -2.33 9.91
CA ALA A 269 -11.48 -3.28 10.96
C ALA A 269 -10.24 -3.91 11.61
N THR A 270 -9.21 -4.21 10.79
CA THR A 270 -7.92 -4.71 11.28
C THR A 270 -7.35 -3.79 12.35
N PHE A 271 -7.34 -2.47 12.09
CA PHE A 271 -6.73 -1.45 12.93
C PHE A 271 -7.67 -0.81 13.96
N CYS A 272 -8.96 -1.14 13.97
CA CYS A 272 -9.89 -0.57 14.94
C CYS A 272 -9.54 -1.05 16.37
N PRO A 273 -9.34 -0.15 17.35
CA PRO A 273 -9.12 -0.59 18.73
C PRO A 273 -10.39 -1.18 19.36
N ASP A 274 -11.56 -0.73 18.91
CA ASP A 274 -12.86 -1.20 19.36
C ASP A 274 -13.27 -2.48 18.63
N GLU A 275 -14.20 -3.22 19.21
CA GLU A 275 -14.72 -4.49 18.69
C GLU A 275 -15.78 -4.24 17.62
N GLY A 276 -15.36 -4.25 16.36
CA GLY A 276 -16.25 -4.10 15.23
C GLY A 276 -15.53 -3.66 13.96
N ALA A 277 -16.30 -3.49 12.88
CA ALA A 277 -15.79 -3.08 11.58
C ALA A 277 -16.28 -1.67 11.25
N PRO A 278 -15.41 -0.63 11.26
CA PRO A 278 -15.84 0.74 10.99
C PRO A 278 -16.61 0.93 9.69
N HIS A 279 -16.20 0.27 8.60
CA HIS A 279 -16.89 0.35 7.30
C HIS A 279 -18.30 -0.27 7.28
N ARG A 280 -18.67 -1.05 8.30
CA ARG A 280 -20.00 -1.67 8.45
C ARG A 280 -20.83 -1.07 9.57
N VAL A 281 -20.18 -0.70 10.67
CA VAL A 281 -20.86 -0.25 11.88
C VAL A 281 -21.09 1.25 11.88
N LYS A 282 -20.18 2.05 11.33
CA LYS A 282 -20.34 3.52 11.27
C LYS A 282 -21.38 3.92 10.22
N PRO A 283 -22.00 5.11 10.34
CA PRO A 283 -22.96 5.58 9.34
C PRO A 283 -22.37 5.50 7.94
N ARG A 284 -23.04 4.77 7.07
CA ARG A 284 -22.70 4.51 5.68
C ARG A 284 -23.56 5.41 4.82
N LEU A 285 -22.92 6.32 4.11
CA LEU A 285 -23.56 7.36 3.33
C LEU A 285 -23.60 6.94 1.86
N HIS A 286 -24.81 6.89 1.31
CA HIS A 286 -25.09 6.62 -0.10
C HIS A 286 -25.56 7.90 -0.77
N LEU A 287 -25.00 8.25 -1.93
CA LEU A 287 -25.41 9.45 -2.66
C LEU A 287 -26.84 9.33 -3.20
N ALA A 288 -27.50 10.47 -3.37
CA ALA A 288 -28.82 10.56 -3.98
C ALA A 288 -28.86 9.84 -5.34
N GLY A 289 -29.91 9.05 -5.57
CA GLY A 289 -30.05 8.19 -6.76
C GLY A 289 -29.48 6.78 -6.59
N ARG A 290 -28.85 6.47 -5.45
CA ARG A 290 -28.46 5.10 -5.09
C ARG A 290 -29.37 4.53 -4.00
N GLU A 291 -29.60 3.22 -4.07
CA GLU A 291 -30.33 2.50 -3.03
C GLU A 291 -29.41 2.26 -1.84
N ALA A 292 -29.78 2.82 -0.69
CA ALA A 292 -29.15 2.45 0.57
C ALA A 292 -29.52 1.00 0.90
N ALA A 293 -28.55 0.23 1.39
CA ALA A 293 -28.85 -1.10 1.92
C ALA A 293 -29.73 -0.97 3.19
N ALA A 294 -30.40 -2.06 3.57
CA ALA A 294 -31.41 -2.04 4.64
C ALA A 294 -30.83 -2.11 6.06
N ALA A 295 -29.51 -1.94 6.25
CA ALA A 295 -28.93 -2.02 7.59
C ALA A 295 -29.13 -0.72 8.38
N ASP A 296 -29.16 -0.82 9.71
CA ASP A 296 -29.29 0.33 10.61
C ASP A 296 -28.20 1.39 10.45
N SER A 297 -27.06 1.00 9.86
CA SER A 297 -25.94 1.89 9.56
C SER A 297 -26.09 2.65 8.25
N ASP A 298 -27.02 2.30 7.38
CA ASP A 298 -27.12 2.85 6.03
C ASP A 298 -28.04 4.08 5.97
N TYR A 299 -27.53 5.15 5.35
CA TYR A 299 -28.21 6.41 5.16
C TYR A 299 -28.04 6.88 3.72
N ARG A 300 -29.14 7.13 3.02
CA ARG A 300 -29.15 7.88 1.78
C ARG A 300 -29.06 9.35 2.11
N ILE A 301 -28.09 10.05 1.53
CA ILE A 301 -27.93 11.49 1.70
C ILE A 301 -28.31 12.22 0.42
N ALA A 302 -28.99 13.35 0.59
CA ALA A 302 -29.31 14.26 -0.50
C ALA A 302 -29.08 15.70 -0.06
N ARG A 303 -28.99 16.59 -1.04
CA ARG A 303 -28.87 18.02 -0.82
C ARG A 303 -30.00 18.72 -1.55
N ALA A 304 -30.78 19.52 -0.82
CA ALA A 304 -31.85 20.33 -1.38
C ALA A 304 -31.87 21.70 -0.68
N GLY A 305 -31.89 22.79 -1.45
CA GLY A 305 -31.93 24.16 -0.90
C GLY A 305 -30.76 24.51 0.02
N GLY A 306 -29.57 23.96 -0.23
CA GLY A 306 -28.38 24.19 0.61
C GLY A 306 -28.34 23.38 1.92
N VAL A 307 -29.34 22.53 2.18
CA VAL A 307 -29.43 21.72 3.39
C VAL A 307 -29.18 20.24 3.04
N TRP A 308 -28.41 19.56 3.89
CA TRP A 308 -28.24 18.11 3.83
C TRP A 308 -29.41 17.40 4.47
N THR A 309 -29.95 16.40 3.79
CA THR A 309 -30.92 15.45 4.33
C THR A 309 -30.30 14.06 4.36
N ALA A 310 -30.73 13.25 5.33
CA ALA A 310 -30.32 11.86 5.48
C ALA A 310 -31.56 11.01 5.78
N ASP A 311 -31.76 9.95 5.01
CA ASP A 311 -32.85 8.98 5.14
C ASP A 311 -32.24 7.59 5.32
N GLY A 312 -32.57 6.89 6.40
CA GLY A 312 -31.99 5.60 6.73
C GLY A 312 -32.95 4.75 7.55
N ALA A 313 -32.59 3.48 7.76
CA ALA A 313 -33.43 2.54 8.54
C ALA A 313 -33.67 3.03 9.98
N ARG A 314 -32.70 3.77 10.54
CA ARG A 314 -32.83 4.42 11.84
C ARG A 314 -33.42 5.82 11.67
N ALA A 315 -34.59 6.04 12.27
CA ALA A 315 -35.26 7.34 12.30
C ALA A 315 -34.58 8.32 13.29
N ASP A 316 -33.41 8.83 12.93
CA ASP A 316 -32.74 9.93 13.64
C ASP A 316 -32.18 10.99 12.69
N ASP A 317 -31.93 12.19 13.22
CA ASP A 317 -31.42 13.37 12.51
C ASP A 317 -29.90 13.58 12.70
N LEU A 318 -29.18 12.65 13.34
CA LEU A 318 -27.76 12.85 13.70
C LEU A 318 -26.89 12.94 12.46
N VAL A 319 -27.12 12.10 11.46
CA VAL A 319 -26.35 12.13 10.21
C VAL A 319 -26.55 13.47 9.51
N ALA A 320 -27.79 13.92 9.34
CA ALA A 320 -28.08 15.21 8.71
C ALA A 320 -27.43 16.37 9.49
N SER A 321 -27.46 16.32 10.82
CA SER A 321 -26.84 17.33 11.68
C SER A 321 -25.31 17.33 11.59
N LEU A 322 -24.67 16.16 11.53
CA LEU A 322 -23.22 16.03 11.35
C LEU A 322 -22.74 16.56 9.99
N LEU A 323 -23.59 16.48 8.96
CA LEU A 323 -23.26 16.95 7.61
C LEU A 323 -23.47 18.47 7.42
N ARG A 324 -24.16 19.16 8.35
CA ARG A 324 -24.55 20.57 8.23
C ARG A 324 -23.39 21.49 7.84
N ASP A 325 -22.22 21.28 8.45
CA ASP A 325 -21.08 22.19 8.33
C ASP A 325 -20.07 21.74 7.25
N LEU A 326 -20.37 20.67 6.49
CA LEU A 326 -19.52 20.27 5.38
C LEU A 326 -19.53 21.36 4.30
N PRO A 327 -18.35 21.84 3.86
CA PRO A 327 -18.25 22.90 2.89
C PRO A 327 -18.97 22.50 1.60
N LEU A 328 -19.76 23.44 1.10
CA LEU A 328 -20.40 23.33 -0.20
C LEU A 328 -19.28 23.47 -1.24
N PRO A 329 -19.14 22.57 -2.23
CA PRO A 329 -18.45 22.97 -3.45
C PRO A 329 -19.14 24.26 -3.92
N ALA A 330 -18.36 25.30 -4.22
CA ALA A 330 -18.89 26.49 -4.85
C ALA A 330 -19.74 26.01 -6.01
N GLU A 331 -20.99 26.49 -6.12
CA GLU A 331 -21.75 26.29 -7.34
C GLU A 331 -20.83 26.73 -8.47
N GLU A 332 -20.44 25.81 -9.36
CA GLU A 332 -19.83 26.20 -10.61
C GLU A 332 -20.86 27.08 -11.29
N THR A 333 -20.75 28.40 -11.08
CA THR A 333 -21.37 29.37 -11.97
C THR A 333 -20.81 29.03 -13.34
N GLN A 334 -21.62 28.35 -14.13
CA GLN A 334 -21.46 28.28 -15.57
C GLN A 334 -21.52 29.72 -16.06
N THR A 335 -20.40 30.43 -16.00
CA THR A 335 -20.18 31.58 -16.87
C THR A 335 -20.05 30.97 -18.26
N GLU A 336 -21.18 30.88 -18.96
CA GLU A 336 -21.20 30.73 -20.40
C GLU A 336 -20.34 31.85 -20.99
N GLU A 337 -19.14 31.52 -21.46
CA GLU A 337 -18.41 32.41 -22.34
C GLU A 337 -19.26 32.60 -23.60
N PRO A 338 -19.55 33.85 -24.03
CA PRO A 338 -20.31 34.08 -25.24
C PRO A 338 -19.51 33.53 -26.41
N GLN A 339 -20.06 32.52 -27.08
CA GLN A 339 -19.51 32.00 -28.32
C GLN A 339 -19.48 33.14 -29.35
N THR A 340 -18.28 33.60 -29.69
CA THR A 340 -18.07 34.47 -30.83
C THR A 340 -18.38 33.69 -32.10
N GLU A 341 -19.51 34.03 -32.70
CA GLU A 341 -19.98 33.54 -33.99
C GLU A 341 -19.13 34.18 -35.10
N GLU A 342 -18.11 33.47 -35.58
CA GLU A 342 -17.49 33.78 -36.88
C GLU A 342 -18.35 33.14 -37.99
N ALA A 343 -19.05 33.99 -38.73
CA ALA A 343 -19.77 33.67 -39.95
C ALA A 343 -18.81 33.75 -41.18
N PRO A 344 -19.19 33.16 -42.34
CA PRO A 344 -18.36 32.30 -43.19
C PRO A 344 -17.26 32.96 -44.04
#